data_AF-A0A9D7J6F9-F1
#
_entry.id   AF-A0A9D7J6F9-F1
#
_cell.length_a   1.000
_cell.length_b   1.000
_cell.length_c   1.000
_cell.angle_alpha   90.00
_cell.angle_beta   90.00
_cell.angle_gamma   90.00
#
_symmetry.space_group_name_H-M   'P 1'
#
loop_
_entity.id
_entity.type
_entity.pdbx_description
1 polymer ?
#
loop_
_entity_poly.entity_id
_entity_poly.type
_entity_poly.pdbx_seq_one_letter_code
_entity_poly.pdbx_strand_id
1 'polypeptide(L)'
;MADDASSPLARARYLPNGGDRFLGFWLGLAVESRAAGSRTGDRTARRAIDAFLNGNAGVIDEVGEEEFFEALRDAAERYWATCIDDSSYGTSLFGLRRLPKEEIAGKMANDAAAVLTVVVGARSTARGAGRLPATLIAGYLGAVPQGQPALQSALQRRPATLAEVGHLLDPFA
;
A
#
# COMPACT_ATOMS: atom_id res chain seq x y z
N MET A 1 2.26 21.12 22.96
CA MET A 1 2.05 20.22 21.81
C MET A 1 0.59 20.25 21.42
N ALA A 2 0.16 21.33 20.79
CA ALA A 2 -1.24 21.57 20.43
C ALA A 2 -1.25 22.27 19.07
N ASP A 3 -0.90 21.54 18.00
CA ASP A 3 -1.02 22.08 16.63
C ASP A 3 -1.04 21.03 15.50
N ASP A 4 -1.28 19.74 15.80
CA ASP A 4 -1.12 18.69 14.78
C ASP A 4 -2.43 18.39 14.01
N ALA A 5 -3.60 18.48 14.68
CA ALA A 5 -4.90 18.23 14.07
C ALA A 5 -5.35 19.34 13.09
N SER A 6 -4.70 20.50 13.13
CA SER A 6 -4.93 21.67 12.28
C SER A 6 -4.04 21.67 11.04
N SER A 7 -3.07 20.77 10.89
CA SER A 7 -2.16 20.79 9.73
C SER A 7 -2.91 20.45 8.42
N PRO A 8 -2.50 21.01 7.26
CA PRO A 8 -3.07 20.65 5.96
C PRO A 8 -3.04 19.15 5.71
N LEU A 9 -1.94 18.50 6.10
CA LEU A 9 -1.76 17.05 5.99
C LEU A 9 -2.73 16.26 6.88
N ALA A 10 -2.94 16.68 8.14
CA ALA A 10 -3.92 16.05 9.02
C ALA A 10 -5.35 16.18 8.49
N ARG A 11 -5.72 17.35 7.93
CA ARG A 11 -7.05 17.57 7.30
C ARG A 11 -7.23 16.74 6.04
N ALA A 12 -6.17 16.53 5.27
CA ALA A 12 -6.17 15.68 4.08
C ALA A 12 -6.35 14.20 4.46
N ARG A 13 -5.63 13.77 5.50
CA ARG A 13 -5.60 12.38 5.95
C ARG A 13 -6.85 11.97 6.72
N TYR A 14 -7.28 12.75 7.70
CA TYR A 14 -8.33 12.35 8.63
C TYR A 14 -9.69 12.97 8.29
N LEU A 15 -10.73 12.15 8.35
CA LEU A 15 -12.13 12.58 8.30
C LEU A 15 -12.58 13.11 9.67
N PRO A 16 -13.62 13.98 9.73
CA PRO A 16 -14.15 14.48 11.00
C PRO A 16 -14.63 13.40 11.98
N ASN A 17 -14.99 12.22 11.47
CA ASN A 17 -15.38 11.05 12.26
C ASN A 17 -14.20 10.15 12.66
N GLY A 18 -12.96 10.56 12.41
CA GLY A 18 -11.75 9.81 12.75
C GLY A 18 -11.29 8.79 11.70
N GLY A 19 -11.99 8.66 10.57
CA GLY A 19 -11.55 7.76 9.49
C GLY A 19 -10.27 8.24 8.79
N ASP A 20 -9.35 7.34 8.48
CA ASP A 20 -8.10 7.64 7.76
C ASP A 20 -8.27 7.40 6.25
N ARG A 21 -8.28 8.49 5.47
CA ARG A 21 -8.41 8.46 4.00
C ARG A 21 -7.20 7.83 3.31
N PHE A 22 -6.01 7.95 3.89
CA PHE A 22 -4.78 7.38 3.32
C PHE A 22 -4.75 5.87 3.52
N LEU A 23 -5.20 5.41 4.70
CA LEU A 23 -5.44 3.98 4.92
C LEU A 23 -6.53 3.46 3.99
N GLY A 24 -7.63 4.21 3.85
CA GLY A 24 -8.72 3.88 2.91
C GLY A 24 -8.25 3.75 1.45
N PHE A 25 -7.30 4.57 1.03
CA PHE A 25 -6.66 4.47 -0.28
C PHE A 25 -5.95 3.12 -0.48
N TRP A 26 -5.11 2.72 0.46
CA TRP A 26 -4.42 1.42 0.40
C TRP A 26 -5.38 0.23 0.45
N LEU A 27 -6.39 0.30 1.31
CA LEU A 27 -7.45 -0.71 1.39
C LEU A 27 -8.19 -0.84 0.06
N GLY A 28 -8.52 0.28 -0.60
CA GLY A 28 -9.15 0.29 -1.92
C GLY A 28 -8.30 -0.45 -2.96
N LEU A 29 -7.00 -0.15 -3.03
CA LEU A 29 -6.09 -0.85 -3.93
C LEU A 29 -5.92 -2.33 -3.60
N ALA A 30 -5.95 -2.70 -2.32
CA ALA A 30 -5.95 -4.09 -1.89
C ALA A 30 -7.20 -4.85 -2.32
N VAL A 31 -8.38 -4.22 -2.27
CA VAL A 31 -9.61 -4.80 -2.80
C VAL A 31 -9.51 -4.99 -4.32
N GLU A 32 -9.05 -3.97 -5.06
CA GLU A 32 -8.87 -4.06 -6.51
C GLU A 32 -7.83 -5.13 -6.91
N SER A 33 -6.82 -5.38 -6.07
CA SER A 33 -5.83 -6.45 -6.30
C SER A 33 -6.42 -7.85 -6.32
N ARG A 34 -7.61 -8.06 -5.73
CA ARG A 34 -8.33 -9.33 -5.84
C ARG A 34 -8.94 -9.54 -7.23
N ALA A 35 -9.10 -8.46 -8.00
CA ALA A 35 -9.48 -8.47 -9.41
C ALA A 35 -8.27 -8.30 -10.36
N ALA A 36 -7.03 -8.40 -9.84
CA ALA A 36 -5.80 -8.19 -10.58
C ALA A 36 -5.67 -9.14 -11.78
N GLY A 37 -5.11 -8.62 -12.88
CA GLY A 37 -4.93 -9.34 -14.13
C GLY A 37 -6.08 -9.17 -15.13
N SER A 38 -7.11 -8.39 -14.80
CA SER A 38 -8.14 -7.96 -15.75
C SER A 38 -7.92 -6.52 -16.22
N ARG A 39 -8.10 -6.25 -17.52
CA ARG A 39 -8.03 -4.90 -18.11
C ARG A 39 -8.94 -3.88 -17.42
N THR A 40 -10.03 -4.35 -16.82
CA THR A 40 -10.98 -3.51 -16.06
C THR A 40 -10.38 -3.09 -14.72
N GLY A 41 -9.70 -4.00 -14.01
CA GLY A 41 -9.03 -3.71 -12.74
C GLY A 41 -7.95 -2.64 -12.88
N ASP A 42 -7.11 -2.71 -13.91
CA ASP A 42 -6.05 -1.72 -14.15
C ASP A 42 -6.62 -0.31 -14.38
N ARG A 43 -7.73 -0.20 -15.11
CA ARG A 43 -8.39 1.08 -15.36
C ARG A 43 -9.05 1.65 -14.10
N THR A 44 -9.68 0.81 -13.30
CA THR A 44 -10.29 1.24 -12.03
C THR A 44 -9.21 1.70 -11.05
N ALA A 45 -8.13 0.93 -10.93
CA ALA A 45 -6.98 1.30 -10.10
C ALA A 45 -6.34 2.61 -10.56
N ARG A 46 -6.14 2.79 -11.87
CA ARG A 46 -5.64 4.07 -12.41
C ARG A 46 -6.53 5.24 -12.03
N ARG A 47 -7.85 5.11 -12.18
CA ARG A 47 -8.79 6.17 -11.80
C ARG A 47 -8.72 6.47 -10.30
N ALA A 48 -8.61 5.45 -9.46
CA ALA A 48 -8.49 5.62 -8.01
C ALA A 48 -7.19 6.34 -7.63
N ILE A 49 -6.06 5.95 -8.23
CA ILE A 49 -4.75 6.58 -8.04
C ILE A 49 -4.77 8.04 -8.50
N ASP A 50 -5.23 8.28 -9.74
CA ASP A 50 -5.27 9.62 -10.33
C ASP A 50 -6.20 10.54 -9.50
N ALA A 51 -7.36 10.05 -9.09
CA ALA A 51 -8.29 10.82 -8.26
C ALA A 51 -7.71 11.15 -6.88
N PHE A 52 -7.03 10.19 -6.25
CA PHE A 52 -6.41 10.41 -4.95
C PHE A 52 -5.27 11.43 -5.02
N LEU A 53 -4.32 11.26 -5.95
CA LEU A 53 -3.16 12.15 -6.06
C LEU A 53 -3.57 13.55 -6.52
N ASN A 54 -4.41 13.66 -7.54
CA ASN A 54 -4.86 14.98 -8.02
C ASN A 54 -5.76 15.68 -6.98
N GLY A 55 -6.59 14.93 -6.25
CA GLY A 55 -7.40 15.47 -5.17
C GLY A 55 -6.58 16.03 -4.00
N ASN A 56 -5.34 15.56 -3.84
CA ASN A 56 -4.39 16.02 -2.82
C ASN A 56 -3.28 16.93 -3.38
N ALA A 57 -3.33 17.33 -4.66
CA ALA A 57 -2.26 18.10 -5.28
C ALA A 57 -1.94 19.41 -4.54
N GLY A 58 -2.98 20.15 -4.09
CA GLY A 58 -2.78 21.37 -3.30
C GLY A 58 -2.13 21.12 -1.94
N VAL A 59 -2.41 19.96 -1.31
CA VAL A 59 -1.77 19.56 -0.05
C VAL A 59 -0.30 19.24 -0.30
N ILE A 60 -0.01 18.51 -1.38
CA ILE A 60 1.35 18.19 -1.81
C ILE A 60 2.17 19.47 -2.07
N ASP A 61 1.56 20.48 -2.70
CA ASP A 61 2.23 21.77 -2.94
C ASP A 61 2.46 22.55 -1.65
N GLU A 62 1.60 22.41 -0.65
CA GLU A 62 1.69 23.12 0.64
C GLU A 62 2.69 22.48 1.61
N VAL A 63 2.70 21.14 1.74
CA VAL A 63 3.55 20.43 2.71
C VAL A 63 4.80 19.81 2.08
N GLY A 64 4.86 19.75 0.76
CA GLY A 64 5.92 19.08 0.01
C GLY A 64 5.65 17.58 -0.19
N GLU A 65 6.22 17.04 -1.26
CA GLU A 65 6.03 15.63 -1.62
C GLU A 65 6.59 14.67 -0.57
N GLU A 66 7.74 14.99 0.04
CA GLU A 66 8.37 14.11 1.02
C GLU A 66 7.47 13.87 2.24
N GLU A 67 6.95 14.93 2.85
CA GLU A 67 6.07 14.83 4.02
C GLU A 67 4.75 14.10 3.68
N PHE A 68 4.17 14.40 2.51
CA PHE A 68 2.96 13.72 2.04
C PHE A 68 3.17 12.21 1.86
N PHE A 69 4.26 11.81 1.20
CA PHE A 69 4.56 10.40 0.96
C PHE A 69 5.03 9.66 2.23
N GLU A 70 5.63 10.35 3.19
CA GLU A 70 5.89 9.80 4.54
C GLU A 70 4.59 9.49 5.29
N ALA A 71 3.61 10.39 5.26
CA ALA A 71 2.30 10.10 5.84
C ALA A 71 1.57 8.97 5.11
N LEU A 72 1.73 8.87 3.79
CA LEU A 72 1.17 7.78 3.00
C LEU A 72 1.88 6.43 3.27
N ARG A 73 3.18 6.45 3.55
CA ARG A 73 3.97 5.29 4.02
C ARG A 73 3.47 4.83 5.39
N ASP A 74 3.33 5.73 6.35
CA ASP A 74 2.80 5.41 7.69
C ASP A 74 1.38 4.82 7.59
N ALA A 75 0.53 5.33 6.69
CA ALA A 75 -0.78 4.72 6.44
C ALA A 75 -0.69 3.30 5.85
N ALA A 76 0.27 3.03 4.94
CA ALA A 76 0.52 1.69 4.43
C ALA A 76 1.01 0.74 5.54
N GLU A 77 1.93 1.22 6.38
CA GLU A 77 2.43 0.47 7.54
C GLU A 77 1.29 0.08 8.50
N ARG A 78 0.42 1.04 8.85
CA ARG A 78 -0.76 0.77 9.67
C ARG A 78 -1.70 -0.24 9.03
N TYR A 79 -1.94 -0.13 7.72
CA TYR A 79 -2.77 -1.11 7.00
C TYR A 79 -2.23 -2.53 7.16
N TRP A 80 -0.93 -2.74 6.94
CA TRP A 80 -0.32 -4.06 7.09
C TRP A 80 -0.27 -4.53 8.55
N ALA A 81 0.03 -3.64 9.50
CA ALA A 81 0.02 -3.96 10.93
C ALA A 81 -1.37 -4.43 11.39
N THR A 82 -2.45 -3.76 10.95
CA THR A 82 -3.82 -4.19 11.28
C THR A 82 -4.15 -5.58 10.73
N CYS A 83 -3.59 -5.96 9.57
CA CYS A 83 -3.78 -7.31 9.02
C CYS A 83 -3.09 -8.39 9.87
N ILE A 84 -2.02 -8.07 10.58
CA ILE A 84 -1.32 -9.02 11.49
C ILE A 84 -2.17 -9.26 12.74
N ASP A 85 -2.76 -8.19 13.29
CA ASP A 85 -3.53 -8.24 14.53
C ASP A 85 -4.96 -8.75 14.32
N ASP A 86 -5.46 -8.72 13.08
CA ASP A 86 -6.78 -9.24 12.74
C ASP A 86 -6.80 -10.79 12.78
N SER A 87 -7.43 -11.32 13.82
CA SER A 87 -7.66 -12.76 14.01
C SER A 87 -8.38 -13.45 12.84
N SER A 88 -9.19 -12.71 12.06
CA SER A 88 -9.89 -13.21 10.87
C SER A 88 -8.96 -13.27 9.64
N TYR A 89 -7.94 -12.42 9.58
CA TYR A 89 -6.95 -12.46 8.51
C TYR A 89 -6.01 -13.66 8.66
N GLY A 90 -5.70 -14.03 9.91
CA GLY A 90 -4.90 -15.20 10.26
C GLY A 90 -5.65 -16.53 10.27
N THR A 91 -6.90 -16.62 9.83
CA THR A 91 -7.65 -17.89 9.79
C THR A 91 -7.74 -18.45 8.37
N SER A 92 -7.45 -19.74 8.18
CA SER A 92 -7.74 -20.44 6.93
C SER A 92 -8.91 -21.42 7.11
N LEU A 93 -9.62 -21.69 6.00
CA LEU A 93 -10.74 -22.63 5.87
C LEU A 93 -11.80 -22.51 6.99
N PHE A 94 -12.85 -21.71 6.74
CA PHE A 94 -14.04 -21.61 7.60
C PHE A 94 -13.76 -21.24 9.07
N GLY A 95 -12.66 -20.53 9.35
CA GLY A 95 -12.34 -20.07 10.70
C GLY A 95 -11.80 -21.15 11.65
N LEU A 96 -11.45 -22.34 11.14
CA LEU A 96 -11.15 -23.51 11.96
C LEU A 96 -9.67 -23.62 12.36
N ARG A 97 -8.75 -22.94 11.66
CA ARG A 97 -7.31 -23.04 11.96
C ARG A 97 -6.62 -21.67 11.86
N ARG A 98 -5.99 -21.26 12.97
CA ARG A 98 -5.10 -20.09 13.01
C ARG A 98 -3.81 -20.45 12.28
N LEU A 99 -3.45 -19.63 11.30
CA LEU A 99 -2.21 -19.74 10.54
C LEU A 99 -1.02 -19.44 11.48
N PRO A 100 0.08 -20.20 11.38
CA PRO A 100 1.32 -19.84 12.02
C PRO A 100 1.84 -18.50 11.47
N LYS A 101 2.66 -17.81 12.26
CA LYS A 101 3.13 -16.45 11.93
C LYS A 101 3.87 -16.40 10.58
N GLU A 102 4.60 -17.46 10.24
CA GLU A 102 5.30 -17.58 8.96
C GLU A 102 4.34 -17.67 7.77
N GLU A 103 3.21 -18.37 7.91
CA GLU A 103 2.19 -18.46 6.85
C GLU A 103 1.43 -17.14 6.69
N ILE A 104 1.22 -16.39 7.78
CA ILE A 104 0.64 -15.03 7.72
C ILE A 104 1.59 -14.10 6.98
N ALA A 105 2.90 -14.12 7.30
CA ALA A 105 3.89 -13.30 6.61
C ALA A 105 3.95 -13.61 5.11
N GLY A 106 3.91 -14.89 4.72
CA GLY A 106 3.84 -15.31 3.32
C GLY A 106 2.55 -14.89 2.61
N LYS A 107 1.40 -14.91 3.30
CA LYS A 107 0.12 -14.39 2.78
C LYS A 107 0.18 -12.89 2.57
N MET A 108 0.67 -12.13 3.56
CA MET A 108 0.82 -10.67 3.45
C MET A 108 1.75 -10.28 2.32
N ALA A 109 2.89 -10.98 2.17
CA ALA A 109 3.81 -10.77 1.05
C ALA A 109 3.12 -10.98 -0.31
N ASN A 110 2.23 -11.98 -0.40
CA ASN A 110 1.43 -12.21 -1.61
C ASN A 110 0.45 -11.09 -1.90
N ASP A 111 -0.25 -10.60 -0.87
CA ASP A 111 -1.19 -9.50 -0.99
C ASP A 111 -0.45 -8.22 -1.38
N ALA A 112 0.67 -7.89 -0.72
CA ALA A 112 1.51 -6.75 -1.07
C ALA A 112 2.00 -6.81 -2.52
N ALA A 113 2.47 -7.98 -2.98
CA ALA A 113 2.87 -8.20 -4.37
C ALA A 113 1.69 -8.05 -5.36
N ALA A 114 0.47 -8.43 -4.97
CA ALA A 114 -0.72 -8.23 -5.77
C ALA A 114 -1.09 -6.74 -5.88
N VAL A 115 -1.03 -5.98 -4.77
CA VAL A 115 -1.23 -4.53 -4.77
C VAL A 115 -0.18 -3.83 -5.62
N LEU A 116 1.10 -4.18 -5.48
CA LEU A 116 2.16 -3.65 -6.33
C LEU A 116 1.89 -3.89 -7.82
N THR A 117 1.35 -5.06 -8.17
CA THR A 117 0.99 -5.37 -9.56
C THR A 117 -0.12 -4.48 -10.09
N VAL A 118 -1.11 -4.15 -9.24
CA VAL A 118 -2.16 -3.20 -9.59
C VAL A 118 -1.61 -1.78 -9.74
N VAL A 119 -0.77 -1.33 -8.81
CA VAL A 119 -0.16 0.01 -8.84
C VAL A 119 0.71 0.19 -10.09
N VAL A 120 1.56 -0.79 -10.41
CA VAL A 120 2.41 -0.79 -11.60
C VAL A 120 1.57 -0.92 -12.88
N GLY A 121 0.60 -1.84 -12.90
CA GLY A 121 -0.28 -2.10 -14.04
C GLY A 121 -1.19 -0.92 -14.38
N ALA A 122 -1.60 -0.13 -13.39
CA ALA A 122 -2.41 1.06 -13.57
C ALA A 122 -1.75 2.12 -14.47
N ARG A 123 -0.41 2.16 -14.51
CA ARG A 123 0.39 3.14 -15.27
C ARG A 123 -0.17 4.56 -15.16
N SER A 124 -0.46 4.97 -13.92
CA SER A 124 -0.90 6.33 -13.60
C SER A 124 0.18 7.33 -14.02
N THR A 125 -0.25 8.45 -14.59
CA THR A 125 0.61 9.57 -14.99
C THR A 125 0.44 10.76 -14.04
N ALA A 126 -0.28 10.60 -12.94
CA ALA A 126 -0.45 11.64 -11.94
C ALA A 126 0.89 11.95 -11.26
N ARG A 127 1.07 13.21 -10.85
CA ARG A 127 2.27 13.66 -10.14
C ARG A 127 2.47 12.81 -8.88
N GLY A 128 3.68 12.30 -8.69
CA GLY A 128 4.03 11.45 -7.54
C GLY A 128 3.61 9.97 -7.67
N ALA A 129 2.88 9.56 -8.72
CA ALA A 129 2.46 8.17 -8.88
C ALA A 129 3.64 7.17 -8.90
N GLY A 130 4.79 7.59 -9.47
CA GLY A 130 6.01 6.78 -9.49
C GLY A 130 6.59 6.48 -8.10
N ARG A 131 6.20 7.21 -7.04
CA ARG A 131 6.65 6.97 -5.66
C ARG A 131 5.81 5.90 -4.95
N LEU A 132 4.59 5.62 -5.42
CA LEU A 132 3.67 4.70 -4.76
C LEU A 132 4.24 3.30 -4.54
N PRO A 133 4.97 2.67 -5.49
CA PRO A 133 5.59 1.37 -5.23
C PRO A 133 6.57 1.40 -4.06
N ALA A 134 7.44 2.42 -4.00
CA ALA A 134 8.40 2.59 -2.92
C ALA A 134 7.70 2.84 -1.58
N THR A 135 6.68 3.70 -1.57
CA THR A 135 5.85 3.98 -0.38
C THR A 135 5.19 2.71 0.16
N LEU A 136 4.61 1.89 -0.72
CA LEU A 136 3.96 0.64 -0.33
C LEU A 136 4.96 -0.39 0.22
N ILE A 137 6.10 -0.55 -0.45
CA ILE A 137 7.18 -1.45 -0.01
C ILE A 137 7.70 -1.02 1.36
N ALA A 138 8.01 0.27 1.54
CA ALA A 138 8.49 0.80 2.81
C ALA A 138 7.44 0.62 3.93
N GLY A 139 6.16 0.86 3.64
CA GLY A 139 5.09 0.60 4.62
C GLY A 139 4.96 -0.87 4.98
N TYR A 140 5.00 -1.77 4.00
CA TYR A 140 4.99 -3.22 4.24
C TYR A 140 6.17 -3.67 5.11
N LEU A 141 7.38 -3.20 4.80
CA LEU A 141 8.59 -3.55 5.55
C LEU A 141 8.63 -2.89 6.94
N GLY A 142 7.98 -1.73 7.13
CA GLY A 142 7.77 -1.15 8.46
C GLY A 142 6.94 -2.08 9.36
N ALA A 143 5.85 -2.65 8.80
CA ALA A 143 4.97 -3.56 9.54
C ALA A 143 5.54 -4.99 9.67
N VAL A 144 6.31 -5.45 8.67
CA VAL A 144 6.94 -6.77 8.62
C VAL A 144 8.44 -6.61 8.31
N PRO A 145 9.27 -6.24 9.29
CA PRO A 145 10.70 -5.96 9.07
C PRO A 145 11.48 -7.11 8.41
N GLN A 146 11.13 -8.35 8.77
CA GLN A 146 11.69 -9.58 8.20
C GLN A 146 11.01 -10.03 6.89
N GLY A 147 10.11 -9.23 6.33
CA GLY A 147 9.23 -9.59 5.21
C GLY A 147 9.87 -9.50 3.83
N GLN A 148 11.04 -8.86 3.71
CA GLN A 148 11.72 -8.62 2.42
C GLN A 148 11.93 -9.91 1.60
N PRO A 149 12.47 -11.03 2.14
CA PRO A 149 12.64 -12.26 1.37
C PRO A 149 11.31 -12.88 0.90
N ALA A 150 10.27 -12.76 1.73
CA ALA A 150 8.94 -13.27 1.40
C ALA A 150 8.30 -12.44 0.28
N LEU A 151 8.43 -11.11 0.34
CA LEU A 151 7.95 -10.21 -0.71
C LEU A 151 8.70 -10.42 -2.03
N GLN A 152 10.02 -10.58 -1.98
CA GLN A 152 10.81 -10.90 -3.16
C GLN A 152 10.35 -12.22 -3.80
N SER A 153 10.15 -13.27 -2.99
CA SER A 153 9.62 -14.57 -3.46
C SER A 153 8.19 -14.45 -4.02
N ALA A 154 7.36 -13.54 -3.49
CA ALA A 154 6.03 -13.27 -4.03
C ALA A 154 6.06 -12.52 -5.37
N LEU A 155 7.02 -11.62 -5.56
CA LEU A 155 7.22 -10.89 -6.82
C LEU A 155 7.87 -11.74 -7.91
N GLN A 156 8.67 -12.75 -7.57
CA GLN A 156 9.20 -13.72 -8.56
C GLN A 156 8.09 -14.43 -9.35
N ARG A 157 6.91 -14.59 -8.74
CA ARG A 157 5.71 -15.13 -9.41
C ARG A 157 5.01 -14.12 -10.33
N ARG A 158 5.51 -12.88 -10.39
CA ARG A 158 4.96 -11.72 -11.10
C ARG A 158 6.07 -10.97 -11.83
N PRO A 159 6.66 -11.56 -12.89
CA PRO A 159 7.93 -11.09 -13.46
C PRO A 159 7.87 -9.65 -14.01
N ALA A 160 6.75 -9.22 -14.58
CA ALA A 160 6.58 -7.84 -15.05
C ALA A 160 6.64 -6.83 -13.89
N THR A 161 5.97 -7.12 -12.77
CA THR A 161 6.02 -6.28 -11.57
C THR A 161 7.42 -6.28 -10.97
N LEU A 162 8.06 -7.45 -10.86
CA LEU A 162 9.42 -7.58 -10.34
C LEU A 162 10.43 -6.77 -11.15
N ALA A 163 10.33 -6.74 -12.48
CA ALA A 163 11.22 -5.95 -13.33
C ALA A 163 11.14 -4.45 -13.01
N GLU A 164 9.96 -3.96 -12.66
CA GLU A 164 9.71 -2.53 -12.38
C GLU A 164 10.09 -2.15 -10.94
N VAL A 165 9.88 -3.02 -9.95
CA VAL A 165 10.03 -2.66 -8.52
C VAL A 165 11.11 -3.45 -7.78
N GLY A 166 11.77 -4.40 -8.44
CA GLY A 166 12.76 -5.28 -7.81
C GLY A 166 13.94 -4.51 -7.21
N HIS A 167 14.39 -3.46 -7.88
CA HIS A 167 15.45 -2.55 -7.41
C HIS A 167 15.08 -1.81 -6.10
N LEU A 168 13.80 -1.72 -5.77
CA LEU A 168 13.34 -1.10 -4.51
C LEU A 168 13.44 -2.04 -3.31
N LEU A 169 13.60 -3.35 -3.55
CA LEU A 169 13.77 -4.35 -2.49
C LEU A 169 15.22 -4.62 -2.16
N ASP A 170 16.16 -4.19 -3.00
CA ASP A 170 17.58 -4.33 -2.75
C ASP A 170 18.28 -3.10 -3.32
N PRO A 171 18.53 -2.05 -2.51
CA PRO A 171 19.12 -0.80 -2.98
C PRO A 171 20.58 -0.96 -3.43
N PHE A 172 21.15 -2.16 -3.30
CA PHE A 172 22.52 -2.49 -3.71
C PHE A 172 22.59 -3.58 -4.80
N ALA A 173 21.46 -4.04 -5.34
CA ALA A 173 21.40 -5.02 -6.44
C ALA A 173 21.46 -4.39 -7.84
#